data_AF-A0A0Q9ALL4-F1
#
_entry.id   AF-A0A0Q9ALL4-F1
#
_cell.length_a   1.000
_cell.length_b   1.000
_cell.length_c   1.000
_cell.angle_alpha   90.00
_cell.angle_beta   90.00
_cell.angle_gamma   90.00
#
_symmetry.space_group_name_H-M   'P 1'
#
loop_
_entity.id
_entity.type
_entity.pdbx_description
1 polymer ?
#
loop_
_entity_poly.entity_id
_entity_poly.type
_entity_poly.pdbx_seq_one_letter_code
_entity_poly.pdbx_strand_id
1 'polypeptide(L)'
;MEIARAAAGLFVSRGLKATRAEDIAQAAGIAPRTFYRYFATKEEAVAPLYSAGAERWAEALREAPAELPVPQALEHAVRHTLVTGRGVSAASWEWVRTLIRLAVASPALGKVWAEVCHTSETTIAEVLAERAAATEARTSSPQASASTAAEPPDAPDAPGASHGAHTSNGADAAGRTVAAVAAAADADAGAPPEGRDLSGAGVLASEAPDAAEAPVASARRRFTAAVASAAVRVAVESWAVTDAAPTGPQGPAELALHNLRALHGFAWEAGPAKRT
;
A
#
# COMPACT_ATOMS: atom_id res chain seq x y z
N MET A 1 2.95 -15.95 -6.15
CA MET A 1 3.07 -14.85 -7.15
C MET A 1 3.11 -15.35 -8.59
N GLU A 2 3.66 -16.53 -8.91
CA GLU A 2 3.76 -17.02 -10.30
C GLU A 2 2.41 -17.11 -11.04
N ILE A 3 1.37 -17.69 -10.43
CA ILE A 3 0.04 -17.81 -11.07
C ILE A 3 -0.55 -16.44 -11.42
N ALA A 4 -0.41 -15.47 -10.51
CA ALA A 4 -0.94 -14.13 -10.70
C ALA A 4 -0.24 -13.38 -11.83
N ARG A 5 1.08 -13.55 -11.94
CA ARG A 5 1.88 -12.99 -13.06
C ARG A 5 1.50 -13.63 -14.39
N ALA A 6 1.35 -14.96 -14.43
CA ALA A 6 0.91 -15.66 -15.62
C ALA A 6 -0.48 -15.20 -16.08
N ALA A 7 -1.43 -15.03 -15.14
CA ALA A 7 -2.77 -14.52 -15.42
C ALA A 7 -2.72 -13.11 -16.01
N ALA A 8 -2.00 -12.19 -15.35
CA ALA A 8 -1.79 -10.82 -15.82
C ALA A 8 -1.16 -10.80 -17.24
N GLY A 9 -0.09 -11.58 -17.44
CA GLY A 9 0.57 -11.84 -18.72
C GLY A 9 -0.40 -12.13 -19.86
N LEU A 10 -1.25 -13.14 -19.64
CA LEU A 10 -2.20 -13.61 -20.63
C LEU A 10 -3.36 -12.64 -20.84
N PHE A 11 -3.85 -12.00 -19.78
CA PHE A 11 -4.92 -11.00 -19.90
C PHE A 11 -4.50 -9.79 -20.70
N VAL A 12 -3.26 -9.32 -20.54
CA VAL A 12 -2.72 -8.19 -21.31
C VAL A 12 -2.47 -8.58 -22.76
N SER A 13 -1.86 -9.74 -23.01
CA SER A 13 -1.45 -10.15 -24.36
C SER A 13 -2.59 -10.68 -25.23
N ARG A 14 -3.56 -11.40 -24.65
CA ARG A 14 -4.63 -12.09 -25.38
C ARG A 14 -6.02 -11.57 -25.05
N GLY A 15 -6.16 -10.78 -23.98
CA GLY A 15 -7.44 -10.37 -23.44
C GLY A 15 -8.07 -11.40 -22.50
N LEU A 16 -8.93 -10.91 -21.61
CA LEU A 16 -9.58 -11.73 -20.57
C LEU A 16 -10.46 -12.85 -21.16
N LYS A 17 -11.22 -12.56 -22.22
CA LYS A 17 -12.17 -13.52 -22.83
C LYS A 17 -11.46 -14.72 -23.47
N ALA A 18 -10.32 -14.47 -24.13
CA ALA A 18 -9.56 -15.51 -24.82
C ALA A 18 -8.67 -16.35 -23.91
N THR A 19 -8.46 -15.91 -22.66
CA THR A 19 -7.64 -16.61 -21.68
C THR A 19 -8.50 -17.54 -20.82
N ARG A 20 -8.11 -18.81 -20.68
CA ARG A 20 -8.75 -19.78 -19.79
C ARG A 20 -7.90 -20.03 -18.53
N ALA A 21 -8.52 -20.59 -17.49
CA ALA A 21 -7.81 -20.97 -16.26
C ALA A 21 -6.72 -22.03 -16.54
N GLU A 22 -6.97 -22.93 -17.49
CA GLU A 22 -5.99 -23.95 -17.88
C GLU A 22 -4.78 -23.34 -18.59
N ASP A 23 -4.97 -22.29 -19.39
CA ASP A 23 -3.86 -21.56 -20.03
C ASP A 23 -2.98 -20.90 -18.97
N ILE A 24 -3.59 -20.33 -17.92
CA ILE A 24 -2.88 -19.73 -16.79
C ILE A 24 -2.11 -20.79 -16.01
N ALA A 25 -2.75 -21.93 -15.72
CA ALA A 25 -2.10 -23.04 -15.03
C ALA A 25 -0.88 -23.54 -15.82
N GLN A 26 -1.04 -23.73 -17.13
CA GLN A 26 0.05 -24.13 -18.03
C GLN A 26 1.18 -23.09 -18.04
N ALA A 27 0.85 -21.81 -18.20
CA ALA A 27 1.84 -20.73 -18.19
C ALA A 27 2.57 -20.60 -16.85
N ALA A 28 1.92 -20.94 -15.73
CA ALA A 28 2.51 -20.97 -14.40
C ALA A 28 3.21 -22.31 -14.05
N GLY A 29 3.27 -23.28 -14.99
CA GLY A 29 3.93 -24.57 -14.78
C GLY A 29 3.23 -25.49 -13.77
N ILE A 30 1.91 -25.35 -13.59
CA ILE A 30 1.12 -26.14 -12.63
C ILE A 30 -0.03 -26.89 -13.31
N ALA A 31 -0.51 -27.96 -12.67
CA ALA A 31 -1.71 -28.65 -13.11
C ALA A 31 -2.97 -27.79 -12.88
N PRO A 32 -4.01 -27.87 -13.74
CA PRO A 32 -5.28 -27.16 -13.55
C PRO A 32 -5.94 -27.42 -12.19
N ARG A 33 -5.84 -28.65 -11.66
CA ARG A 33 -6.35 -28.98 -10.32
C ARG A 33 -5.67 -28.16 -9.22
N THR A 34 -4.39 -27.84 -9.37
CA THR A 34 -3.66 -26.97 -8.44
C THR A 34 -4.14 -25.54 -8.56
N PHE A 35 -4.42 -25.05 -9.78
CA PHE A 35 -5.00 -23.73 -9.98
C PHE A 35 -6.33 -23.58 -9.23
N TYR A 36 -7.28 -24.50 -9.46
CA TYR A 36 -8.61 -24.46 -8.84
C TYR A 36 -8.61 -24.67 -7.32
N ARG A 37 -7.49 -25.15 -6.75
CA ARG A 37 -7.31 -25.20 -5.30
C ARG A 37 -7.09 -23.81 -4.68
N TYR A 38 -6.49 -22.88 -5.44
CA TYR A 38 -6.18 -21.53 -4.97
C TYR A 38 -7.22 -20.49 -5.42
N PHE A 39 -7.77 -20.65 -6.62
CA PHE A 39 -8.66 -19.66 -7.23
C PHE A 39 -9.90 -20.34 -7.81
N ALA A 40 -11.08 -19.84 -7.46
CA ALA A 40 -12.33 -20.35 -8.02
C ALA A 40 -12.51 -19.91 -9.48
N THR A 41 -11.98 -18.73 -9.80
CA THR A 41 -12.08 -18.12 -11.14
C THR A 41 -10.70 -17.68 -11.66
N LYS A 42 -10.59 -17.48 -12.98
CA LYS A 42 -9.36 -16.95 -13.59
C LYS A 42 -9.09 -15.51 -13.17
N GLU A 43 -10.15 -14.73 -12.95
CA GLU A 43 -10.08 -13.33 -12.53
C GLU A 43 -9.50 -13.20 -11.11
N GLU A 44 -9.85 -14.10 -10.19
CA GLU A 44 -9.27 -14.11 -8.83
C GLU A 44 -7.76 -14.31 -8.82
N ALA A 45 -7.19 -14.93 -9.86
CA ALA A 45 -5.76 -15.17 -9.94
C ALA A 45 -4.94 -13.88 -9.93
N VAL A 46 -5.48 -12.73 -10.35
CA VAL A 46 -4.77 -11.44 -10.30
C VAL A 46 -4.92 -10.71 -8.97
N ALA A 47 -5.78 -11.15 -8.05
CA ALA A 47 -5.97 -10.52 -6.74
C ALA A 47 -4.65 -10.29 -5.97
N PRO A 48 -3.70 -11.25 -5.92
CA PRO A 48 -2.43 -11.03 -5.23
C PRO A 48 -1.59 -9.86 -5.78
N LEU A 49 -1.72 -9.53 -7.08
CA LEU A 49 -1.02 -8.38 -7.67
C LEU A 49 -1.65 -7.05 -7.22
N TYR A 50 -2.98 -7.00 -7.11
CA TYR A 50 -3.67 -5.84 -6.55
C TYR A 50 -3.36 -5.66 -5.07
N SER A 51 -3.42 -6.74 -4.28
CA SER A 51 -3.16 -6.71 -2.84
C SER A 51 -1.74 -6.22 -2.54
N ALA A 52 -0.75 -6.62 -3.33
CA ALA A 52 0.63 -6.15 -3.14
C ALA A 52 0.78 -4.62 -3.26
N GLY A 53 -0.05 -3.96 -4.07
CA GLY A 53 -0.09 -2.49 -4.16
C GLY A 53 -0.71 -1.85 -2.92
N ALA A 54 -1.83 -2.41 -2.46
CA ALA A 54 -2.54 -1.98 -1.25
C ALA A 54 -1.70 -2.17 0.02
N GLU A 55 -1.08 -3.34 0.18
CA GLU A 55 -0.19 -3.67 1.30
C GLU A 55 1.00 -2.71 1.37
N ARG A 56 1.59 -2.36 0.22
CA ARG A 56 2.68 -1.38 0.19
C ARG A 56 2.24 -0.02 0.70
N TRP A 57 1.04 0.42 0.33
CA TRP A 57 0.50 1.70 0.80
C TRP A 57 0.20 1.67 2.29
N ALA A 58 -0.36 0.57 2.79
CA ALA A 58 -0.55 0.37 4.22
C ALA A 58 0.79 0.37 4.98
N GLU A 59 1.82 -0.27 4.44
CA GLU A 59 3.15 -0.28 5.05
C GLU A 59 3.79 1.12 5.07
N ALA A 60 3.73 1.87 3.96
CA ALA A 60 4.23 3.24 3.93
C ALA A 60 3.49 4.18 4.89
N LEU A 61 2.21 3.89 5.20
CA LEU A 61 1.45 4.61 6.22
C LEU A 61 1.88 4.22 7.64
N ARG A 62 2.20 2.93 7.85
CA ARG A 62 2.74 2.43 9.13
C ARG A 62 4.13 3.01 9.41
N GLU A 63 4.99 3.08 8.39
CA GLU A 63 6.34 3.63 8.46
C GLU A 63 6.36 5.17 8.54
N ALA A 64 5.25 5.85 8.26
CA ALA A 64 5.20 7.31 8.33
C ALA A 64 5.54 7.80 9.76
N PRO A 65 6.33 8.88 9.93
CA PRO A 65 6.70 9.38 11.25
C PRO A 65 5.49 9.56 12.17
N ALA A 66 5.60 9.10 13.42
CA ALA A 66 4.47 9.04 14.37
C ALA A 66 3.97 10.44 14.78
N GLU A 67 4.79 11.47 14.58
CA GLU A 67 4.49 12.87 14.85
C GLU A 67 3.60 13.50 13.78
N LEU A 68 3.53 12.90 12.59
CA LEU A 68 2.68 13.41 11.52
C LEU A 68 1.19 13.17 11.86
N PRO A 69 0.36 14.23 11.84
CA PRO A 69 -1.09 14.10 11.82
C PRO A 69 -1.55 13.18 10.68
N VAL A 70 -2.69 12.51 10.86
CA VAL A 70 -3.23 11.53 9.89
C VAL A 70 -3.20 12.03 8.43
N PRO A 71 -3.64 13.26 8.09
CA PRO A 71 -3.59 13.74 6.70
C PRO A 71 -2.18 13.77 6.12
N GLN A 72 -1.20 14.23 6.92
CA GLN A 72 0.19 14.32 6.50
C GLN A 72 0.84 12.94 6.40
N ALA A 73 0.46 11.99 7.26
CA ALA A 73 0.89 10.60 7.17
C ALA A 73 0.35 9.93 5.90
N LEU A 74 -0.90 10.21 5.50
CA LEU A 74 -1.48 9.73 4.24
C LEU A 74 -0.76 10.32 3.03
N GLU A 75 -0.49 11.63 3.02
CA GLU A 75 0.31 12.28 1.98
C GLU A 75 1.74 11.71 1.90
N HIS A 76 2.35 11.44 3.05
CA HIS A 76 3.66 10.79 3.15
C HIS A 76 3.62 9.41 2.49
N ALA A 77 2.64 8.57 2.87
CA ALA A 77 2.46 7.24 2.30
C ALA A 77 2.29 7.28 0.77
N VAL A 78 1.48 8.20 0.25
CA VAL A 78 1.29 8.42 -1.21
C VAL A 78 2.61 8.75 -1.90
N ARG A 79 3.41 9.66 -1.34
CA ARG A 79 4.72 10.04 -1.92
C ARG A 79 5.72 8.90 -1.92
N HIS A 80 5.60 7.98 -0.97
CA HIS A 80 6.50 6.84 -0.84
C HIS A 80 6.08 5.63 -1.69
N THR A 81 4.80 5.50 -2.04
CA THR A 81 4.31 4.35 -2.82
C THR A 81 3.98 4.65 -4.28
N LEU A 82 3.48 5.84 -4.59
CA LEU A 82 2.98 6.19 -5.93
C LEU A 82 3.97 7.00 -6.78
N VAL A 83 5.16 7.31 -6.26
CA VAL A 83 6.21 8.02 -7.00
C VAL A 83 7.21 7.03 -7.59
N THR A 84 7.50 7.15 -8.87
CA THR A 84 8.54 6.34 -9.53
C THR A 84 9.94 6.75 -9.04
N GLY A 85 10.87 5.79 -8.88
CA GLY A 85 12.28 6.10 -8.57
C GLY A 85 12.82 5.49 -7.28
N ARG A 86 11.97 4.93 -6.42
CA ARG A 86 12.40 4.09 -5.26
C ARG A 86 12.38 2.59 -5.60
N GLY A 87 13.03 2.19 -6.70
CA GLY A 87 13.14 0.78 -7.10
C GLY A 87 12.03 0.23 -8.01
N VAL A 88 11.26 1.10 -8.67
CA VAL A 88 10.20 0.74 -9.63
C VAL A 88 10.53 1.31 -11.00
N SER A 89 10.63 0.45 -12.03
CA SER A 89 10.91 0.91 -13.39
C SER A 89 9.66 1.49 -14.04
N ALA A 90 9.84 2.32 -15.08
CA ALA A 90 8.72 2.85 -15.86
C ALA A 90 7.87 1.73 -16.49
N ALA A 91 8.51 0.62 -16.90
CA ALA A 91 7.82 -0.55 -17.45
C ALA A 91 6.88 -1.22 -16.44
N SER A 92 7.22 -1.21 -15.14
CA SER A 92 6.34 -1.77 -14.10
C SER A 92 5.08 -0.93 -13.92
N TRP A 93 5.20 0.38 -14.05
CA TRP A 93 4.07 1.29 -13.97
C TRP A 93 3.13 1.15 -15.17
N GLU A 94 3.65 0.90 -16.37
CA GLU A 94 2.83 0.55 -17.53
C GLU A 94 2.02 -0.73 -17.30
N TRP A 95 2.65 -1.73 -16.68
CA TRP A 95 2.01 -2.98 -16.29
C TRP A 95 0.87 -2.76 -15.29
N VAL A 96 1.13 -1.98 -14.23
CA VAL A 96 0.10 -1.59 -13.24
C VAL A 96 -1.04 -0.83 -13.92
N ARG A 97 -0.73 0.13 -14.80
CA ARG A 97 -1.73 0.89 -15.56
C ARG A 97 -2.64 -0.05 -16.33
N THR A 98 -2.05 -0.98 -17.07
CA THR A 98 -2.78 -1.91 -17.92
C THR A 98 -3.70 -2.82 -17.10
N LEU A 99 -3.23 -3.33 -15.96
CA LEU A 99 -4.05 -4.16 -15.07
C LEU A 99 -5.24 -3.40 -14.48
N ILE A 100 -5.02 -2.19 -13.97
CA ILE A 100 -6.12 -1.37 -13.44
C ILE A 100 -7.10 -0.99 -14.55
N ARG A 101 -6.60 -0.64 -15.75
CA ARG A 101 -7.44 -0.36 -16.93
C ARG A 101 -8.31 -1.56 -17.30
N LEU A 102 -7.78 -2.78 -17.22
CA LEU A 102 -8.56 -4.01 -17.42
C LEU A 102 -9.63 -4.22 -16.34
N ALA A 103 -9.34 -3.89 -15.08
CA ALA A 103 -10.32 -3.95 -14.00
C ALA A 103 -11.47 -2.94 -14.20
N VAL A 104 -11.16 -1.72 -14.63
CA VAL A 104 -12.17 -0.69 -14.94
C VAL A 104 -13.03 -1.09 -16.15
N ALA A 105 -12.43 -1.73 -17.17
CA ALA A 105 -13.14 -2.11 -18.40
C ALA A 105 -13.95 -3.41 -18.29
N SER A 106 -13.64 -4.29 -17.32
CA SER A 106 -14.26 -5.62 -17.18
C SER A 106 -14.96 -5.78 -15.84
N PRO A 107 -16.30 -6.01 -15.80
CA PRO A 107 -17.03 -6.17 -14.54
C PRO A 107 -16.49 -7.29 -13.64
N ALA A 108 -16.00 -8.38 -14.23
CA ALA A 108 -15.50 -9.53 -13.48
C ALA A 108 -14.17 -9.20 -12.76
N LEU A 109 -13.26 -8.49 -13.42
CA LEU A 109 -12.02 -8.01 -12.79
C LEU A 109 -12.29 -6.84 -11.85
N GLY A 110 -13.25 -5.97 -12.20
CA GLY A 110 -13.70 -4.88 -11.34
C GLY A 110 -14.22 -5.37 -9.99
N LYS A 111 -14.92 -6.51 -9.96
CA LYS A 111 -15.31 -7.17 -8.70
C LYS A 111 -14.10 -7.56 -7.84
N VAL A 112 -13.09 -8.19 -8.45
CA VAL A 112 -11.86 -8.60 -7.75
C VAL A 112 -11.10 -7.39 -7.23
N TRP A 113 -10.99 -6.33 -8.03
CA TRP A 113 -10.37 -5.07 -7.62
C TRP A 113 -11.11 -4.43 -6.45
N ALA A 114 -12.44 -4.33 -6.52
CA ALA A 114 -13.25 -3.77 -5.44
C ALA A 114 -13.11 -4.54 -4.13
N GLU A 115 -13.06 -5.88 -4.19
CA GLU A 115 -12.84 -6.74 -3.00
C GLU A 115 -11.48 -6.46 -2.35
N VAL A 116 -10.42 -6.34 -3.16
CA VAL A 116 -9.08 -6.00 -2.67
C VAL A 116 -9.06 -4.61 -2.05
N CYS A 117 -9.69 -3.62 -2.68
CA CYS A 117 -9.80 -2.28 -2.11
C CYS A 117 -10.55 -2.28 -0.78
N HIS A 118 -11.66 -3.02 -0.67
CA HIS A 118 -12.40 -3.14 0.57
C HIS A 118 -11.60 -3.83 1.68
N THR A 119 -10.85 -4.88 1.34
CA THR A 119 -9.93 -5.53 2.28
C THR A 119 -8.86 -4.54 2.75
N SER A 120 -8.29 -3.75 1.83
CA SER A 120 -7.32 -2.70 2.14
C SER A 120 -7.87 -1.65 3.09
N GLU A 121 -9.15 -1.28 3.00
CA GLU A 121 -9.76 -0.32 3.94
C GLU A 121 -9.69 -0.80 5.38
N THR A 122 -9.87 -2.11 5.59
CA THR A 122 -9.77 -2.73 6.92
C THR A 122 -8.34 -2.62 7.45
N THR A 123 -7.35 -2.98 6.63
CA THR A 123 -5.93 -2.86 7.00
C THR A 123 -5.54 -1.41 7.30
N ILE A 124 -6.02 -0.45 6.53
CA ILE A 124 -5.74 0.98 6.77
C ILE A 124 -6.40 1.45 8.06
N ALA A 125 -7.63 0.99 8.37
CA ALA A 125 -8.29 1.32 9.63
C ALA A 125 -7.50 0.82 10.85
N GLU A 126 -6.89 -0.36 10.76
CA GLU A 126 -6.01 -0.91 11.79
C GLU A 126 -4.75 -0.04 11.97
N VAL A 127 -4.07 0.33 10.88
CA VAL A 127 -2.90 1.22 10.94
C VAL A 127 -3.25 2.58 11.57
N LEU A 128 -4.40 3.15 11.21
CA LEU A 128 -4.86 4.41 11.80
C LEU A 128 -5.18 4.27 13.30
N ALA A 129 -5.67 3.11 13.73
CA ALA A 129 -5.91 2.82 15.15
C ALA A 129 -4.60 2.78 15.95
N GLU A 130 -3.60 2.07 15.44
CA GLU A 130 -2.27 1.96 16.05
C GLU A 130 -1.64 3.35 16.23
N ARG A 131 -1.75 4.21 15.21
CA ARG A 131 -1.23 5.59 15.26
C ARG A 131 -1.97 6.47 16.28
N ALA A 132 -3.29 6.33 16.39
CA ALA A 132 -4.07 7.07 17.37
C ALA A 132 -3.67 6.69 18.80
N ALA A 133 -3.57 5.38 19.09
CA ALA A 133 -3.13 4.87 20.39
C ALA A 133 -1.71 5.34 20.75
N ALA A 134 -0.78 5.34 19.79
CA ALA A 134 0.58 5.84 20.00
C ALA A 134 0.61 7.36 20.30
N THR A 135 -0.35 8.11 19.77
CA THR A 135 -0.48 9.55 20.05
C THR A 135 -1.04 9.80 21.45
N GLU A 136 -2.08 9.06 21.83
CA GLU A 136 -2.66 9.11 23.17
C GLU A 136 -1.63 8.74 24.25
N ALA A 137 -0.83 7.68 24.04
CA ALA A 137 0.25 7.28 24.94
C ALA A 137 1.32 8.38 25.12
N ARG A 138 1.66 9.11 24.06
CA ARG A 138 2.62 10.23 24.14
C ARG A 138 2.03 11.43 24.89
N THR A 139 0.76 11.72 24.68
CA THR A 139 0.07 12.85 25.36
C THR A 139 -0.20 12.57 26.84
N SER A 140 -0.38 11.30 27.22
CA SER A 140 -0.61 10.88 28.62
C SER A 140 0.69 10.69 29.41
N SER A 141 1.85 10.64 28.76
CA SER A 141 3.15 10.57 29.43
C SER A 141 3.59 11.96 29.96
N PRO A 142 3.89 12.11 31.27
CA PRO A 142 4.14 13.41 31.91
C PRO A 142 5.42 14.14 31.48
N GLN A 143 6.19 13.61 30.53
CA GLN A 143 7.41 14.23 30.01
C GLN A 143 7.19 15.26 28.87
N ALA A 144 5.96 15.40 28.34
CA ALA A 144 5.68 16.34 27.24
C ALA A 144 5.57 17.82 27.66
N SER A 145 5.56 18.14 28.96
CA SER A 145 5.41 19.53 29.45
C SER A 145 6.71 20.33 29.57
N ALA A 146 7.85 19.83 29.06
CA ALA A 146 9.13 20.53 29.16
C ALA A 146 9.81 20.72 27.78
N SER A 147 9.12 21.34 26.83
CA SER A 147 9.80 21.96 25.68
C SER A 147 8.95 23.05 25.01
N THR A 148 8.65 24.13 25.73
CA THR A 148 8.31 25.43 25.13
C THR A 148 8.72 26.54 26.08
N ALA A 149 9.99 26.93 26.03
CA ALA A 149 10.49 28.28 26.32
C ALA A 149 12.01 28.30 26.12
N ALA A 150 12.46 28.59 24.90
CA ALA A 150 13.80 29.12 24.66
C ALA A 150 13.70 30.12 23.49
N GLU A 151 13.52 31.38 23.86
CA GLU A 151 13.68 32.55 22.99
C GLU A 151 15.18 32.70 22.62
N PRO A 152 15.54 33.17 21.42
CA PRO A 152 16.93 33.17 20.96
C PRO A 152 17.69 34.44 21.37
N PRO A 153 19.03 34.41 21.35
CA PRO A 153 19.77 35.61 20.98
C PRO A 153 20.79 35.37 19.86
N ASP A 154 20.76 36.32 18.92
CA ASP A 154 21.77 36.82 17.98
C ASP A 154 22.99 35.97 17.55
N ALA A 155 23.12 35.89 16.22
CA ALA A 155 24.38 35.61 15.53
C ALA A 155 25.37 36.80 15.66
N PRO A 156 26.68 36.57 15.48
CA PRO A 156 27.22 36.84 14.14
C PRO A 156 28.37 35.93 13.66
N ASP A 157 28.41 35.81 12.32
CA ASP A 157 29.50 35.58 11.34
C ASP A 157 30.64 34.53 11.50
N ALA A 158 30.87 33.89 10.34
CA ALA A 158 31.80 32.83 9.91
C ALA A 158 33.31 33.24 9.94
N PRO A 159 34.34 32.45 9.49
CA PRO A 159 34.31 31.29 8.59
C PRO A 159 35.33 30.12 8.80
N GLY A 160 35.04 29.00 8.12
CA GLY A 160 36.01 28.18 7.36
C GLY A 160 36.90 27.14 8.09
N ALA A 161 36.66 25.84 7.85
CA ALA A 161 37.71 24.86 7.50
C ALA A 161 37.10 23.50 7.13
N SER A 162 37.56 23.00 5.98
CA SER A 162 37.42 21.63 5.48
C SER A 162 38.19 20.60 6.32
N HIS A 163 37.65 19.38 6.50
CA HIS A 163 38.29 18.10 6.13
C HIS A 163 37.48 16.89 6.60
N GLY A 164 37.49 15.82 5.79
CA GLY A 164 37.63 14.46 6.33
C GLY A 164 36.39 13.57 6.24
N ALA A 165 36.46 12.61 5.33
CA ALA A 165 35.55 11.49 5.15
C ALA A 165 35.26 10.69 6.43
N HIS A 166 34.12 9.99 6.48
CA HIS A 166 34.09 8.52 6.51
C HIS A 166 32.68 7.95 6.33
N THR A 167 32.69 6.77 5.76
CA THR A 167 31.63 5.89 5.24
C THR A 167 30.77 5.24 6.33
N SER A 168 29.48 5.01 6.05
CA SER A 168 28.75 3.77 6.37
C SER A 168 27.36 3.84 5.72
N ASN A 169 27.19 3.23 4.54
CA ASN A 169 26.57 1.91 4.38
C ASN A 169 25.33 1.70 5.26
N GLY A 170 24.17 1.93 4.66
CA GLY A 170 22.83 1.59 5.16
C GLY A 170 21.90 1.32 3.99
N ALA A 171 22.42 0.67 2.95
CA ALA A 171 21.65 0.20 1.81
C ALA A 171 21.31 -1.27 2.08
N ASP A 172 20.27 -1.56 2.85
CA ASP A 172 19.71 -2.91 2.88
C ASP A 172 18.27 -2.93 3.44
N ALA A 173 17.42 -3.71 2.75
CA ALA A 173 16.08 -4.21 3.12
C ALA A 173 14.81 -3.58 2.52
N ALA A 174 14.75 -2.31 2.08
CA ALA A 174 13.49 -1.72 1.57
C ALA A 174 13.22 -1.89 0.05
N GLY A 175 14.14 -2.52 -0.71
CA GLY A 175 14.09 -2.55 -2.17
C GLY A 175 13.48 -3.81 -2.84
N ARG A 176 13.04 -4.82 -2.08
CA ARG A 176 12.88 -6.19 -2.64
C ARG A 176 11.48 -6.58 -3.15
N THR A 177 10.43 -5.81 -2.87
CA THR A 177 9.06 -6.27 -3.20
C THR A 177 8.44 -5.55 -4.40
N VAL A 178 9.01 -4.42 -4.85
CA VAL A 178 8.60 -3.82 -6.14
C VAL A 178 9.29 -4.47 -7.34
N ALA A 179 10.49 -5.00 -7.11
CA ALA A 179 11.12 -5.97 -8.00
C ALA A 179 10.22 -7.19 -8.27
N ALA A 180 9.26 -7.55 -7.40
CA ALA A 180 8.40 -8.71 -7.64
C ALA A 180 7.32 -8.48 -8.72
N VAL A 181 6.93 -7.22 -8.99
CA VAL A 181 6.03 -6.85 -10.10
C VAL A 181 6.85 -6.36 -11.31
N ALA A 182 8.03 -5.79 -11.07
CA ALA A 182 8.94 -5.22 -12.08
C ALA A 182 9.94 -6.20 -12.72
N ALA A 183 10.57 -7.08 -11.94
CA ALA A 183 11.57 -8.06 -12.41
C ALA A 183 10.95 -9.30 -13.07
N ALA A 184 9.62 -9.39 -13.07
CA ALA A 184 8.86 -10.48 -13.68
C ALA A 184 8.75 -10.39 -15.21
N ALA A 185 9.17 -9.29 -15.81
CA ALA A 185 9.17 -9.12 -17.27
C ALA A 185 10.43 -9.68 -17.95
N ASP A 186 11.47 -10.07 -17.19
CA ASP A 186 12.82 -10.31 -17.74
C ASP A 186 13.45 -11.69 -17.46
N ALA A 187 12.74 -12.71 -16.91
CA ALA A 187 13.39 -14.00 -16.57
C ALA A 187 12.68 -15.24 -17.13
N ASP A 188 13.41 -15.95 -18.00
CA ASP A 188 13.11 -17.25 -18.61
C ASP A 188 13.54 -18.45 -17.73
N ALA A 189 12.82 -19.56 -17.91
CA ALA A 189 12.99 -20.98 -17.56
C ALA A 189 13.91 -21.48 -16.42
N GLY A 190 13.34 -22.31 -15.52
CA GLY A 190 14.11 -23.27 -14.69
C GLY A 190 13.25 -24.04 -13.67
N ALA A 191 13.37 -25.37 -13.65
CA ALA A 191 12.48 -26.38 -13.03
C ALA A 191 12.47 -26.45 -11.46
N PRO A 192 11.50 -27.17 -10.83
CA PRO A 192 11.21 -27.09 -9.40
C PRO A 192 11.89 -28.20 -8.56
N PRO A 193 11.97 -28.05 -7.22
CA PRO A 193 12.07 -29.19 -6.33
C PRO A 193 10.85 -29.35 -5.41
N GLU A 194 10.65 -30.60 -5.02
CA GLU A 194 9.52 -31.20 -4.34
C GLU A 194 9.54 -30.97 -2.81
N GLY A 195 8.33 -30.89 -2.25
CA GLY A 195 7.88 -31.64 -1.07
C GLY A 195 8.54 -31.39 0.29
N ARG A 196 7.76 -30.84 1.24
CA ARG A 196 7.82 -31.29 2.64
C ARG A 196 6.57 -30.96 3.46
N ASP A 197 6.22 -31.96 4.26
CA ASP A 197 5.09 -32.09 5.19
C ASP A 197 4.98 -30.98 6.23
N LEU A 198 3.74 -30.61 6.54
CA LEU A 198 3.37 -29.84 7.73
C LEU A 198 2.61 -30.77 8.70
N SER A 199 3.23 -31.06 9.84
CA SER A 199 2.53 -31.57 11.02
C SER A 199 3.15 -30.94 12.27
N GLY A 200 2.30 -30.32 13.08
CA GLY A 200 2.68 -29.72 14.35
C GLY A 200 1.61 -28.78 14.87
N ALA A 201 0.61 -29.36 15.56
CA ALA A 201 -0.37 -28.65 16.36
C ALA A 201 0.28 -27.94 17.56
N GLY A 202 -0.34 -26.86 18.05
CA GLY A 202 0.09 -26.22 19.29
C GLY A 202 -0.76 -25.00 19.65
N VAL A 203 -1.93 -25.26 20.23
CA VAL A 203 -2.76 -24.27 20.94
C VAL A 203 -2.00 -23.75 22.15
N LEU A 204 -1.91 -22.43 22.32
CA LEU A 204 -1.92 -21.80 23.64
C LEU A 204 -2.79 -20.55 23.58
N ALA A 205 -3.81 -20.57 24.43
CA ALA A 205 -4.65 -19.44 24.77
C ALA A 205 -3.87 -18.43 25.61
N SER A 206 -4.16 -17.13 25.40
CA SER A 206 -4.36 -16.12 26.44
C SER A 206 -3.93 -14.75 25.93
N GLU A 207 -4.88 -13.86 25.70
CA GLU A 207 -5.03 -12.62 26.48
C GLU A 207 -6.34 -11.92 26.04
N ALA A 208 -7.14 -11.50 27.01
CA ALA A 208 -8.42 -10.84 26.79
C ALA A 208 -8.19 -9.46 26.15
N PRO A 209 -8.96 -9.05 25.11
CA PRO A 209 -8.75 -7.75 24.50
C PRO A 209 -9.18 -6.64 25.45
N ASP A 210 -8.20 -5.79 25.72
CA ASP A 210 -8.28 -4.50 26.40
C ASP A 210 -9.42 -3.63 25.86
N ALA A 211 -9.98 -2.79 26.74
CA ALA A 211 -11.12 -1.89 26.60
C ALA A 211 -11.81 -1.83 25.21
N ALA A 212 -13.01 -2.40 25.11
CA ALA A 212 -13.89 -2.32 23.94
C ALA A 212 -14.06 -0.85 23.50
N GLU A 213 -13.38 -0.49 22.42
CA GLU A 213 -13.44 0.86 21.89
C GLU A 213 -14.88 1.27 21.58
N ALA A 214 -15.28 2.47 21.99
CA ALA A 214 -16.64 2.94 21.82
C ALA A 214 -17.09 2.79 20.35
N PRO A 215 -18.27 2.22 20.06
CA PRO A 215 -18.72 1.92 18.69
C PRO A 215 -18.62 3.10 17.71
N VAL A 216 -18.79 4.33 18.20
CA VAL A 216 -18.68 5.57 17.41
C VAL A 216 -17.24 5.88 16.98
N ALA A 217 -16.24 5.65 17.84
CA ALA A 217 -14.83 5.85 17.50
C ALA A 217 -14.39 4.82 16.44
N SER A 218 -14.86 3.58 16.59
CA SER A 218 -14.65 2.51 15.62
C SER A 218 -15.32 2.79 14.26
N ALA A 219 -16.54 3.33 14.25
CA ALA A 219 -17.23 3.74 13.02
C ALA A 219 -16.50 4.91 12.34
N ARG A 220 -16.04 5.92 13.10
CA ARG A 220 -15.30 7.06 12.56
C ARG A 220 -13.96 6.66 11.94
N ARG A 221 -13.22 5.73 12.56
CA ARG A 221 -11.97 5.21 11.99
C ARG A 221 -12.20 4.46 10.69
N ARG A 222 -13.18 3.55 10.64
CA ARG A 222 -13.54 2.87 9.38
C ARG A 222 -13.95 3.85 8.30
N PHE A 223 -14.71 4.90 8.65
CA PHE A 223 -15.07 5.95 7.70
C PHE A 223 -13.84 6.72 7.19
N THR A 224 -12.90 7.05 8.08
CA THR A 224 -11.64 7.73 7.70
C THR A 224 -10.80 6.88 6.77
N ALA A 225 -10.65 5.58 7.07
CA ALA A 225 -9.93 4.64 6.21
C ALA A 225 -10.59 4.46 4.85
N ALA A 226 -11.93 4.37 4.81
CA ALA A 226 -12.69 4.28 3.57
C ALA A 226 -12.50 5.54 2.71
N VAL A 227 -12.56 6.74 3.30
CA VAL A 227 -12.33 8.01 2.60
C VAL A 227 -10.90 8.10 2.04
N ALA A 228 -9.89 7.75 2.84
CA ALA A 228 -8.49 7.72 2.39
C ALA A 228 -8.29 6.73 1.24
N SER A 229 -8.80 5.51 1.39
CA SER A 229 -8.68 4.46 0.38
C SER A 229 -9.41 4.83 -0.91
N ALA A 230 -10.58 5.45 -0.81
CA ALA A 230 -11.31 5.98 -1.97
C ALA A 230 -10.53 7.08 -2.69
N ALA A 231 -9.91 8.02 -1.95
CA ALA A 231 -9.11 9.09 -2.55
C ALA A 231 -7.94 8.55 -3.38
N VAL A 232 -7.24 7.53 -2.87
CA VAL A 232 -6.12 6.87 -3.57
C VAL A 232 -6.61 5.99 -4.72
N ARG A 233 -7.63 5.16 -4.48
CA ARG A 233 -8.23 4.27 -5.49
C ARG A 233 -8.73 5.05 -6.70
N VAL A 234 -9.51 6.11 -6.48
CA VAL A 234 -10.05 6.96 -7.56
C VAL A 234 -8.91 7.62 -8.35
N ALA A 235 -7.83 8.04 -7.70
CA ALA A 235 -6.68 8.60 -8.39
C ALA A 235 -5.99 7.58 -9.31
N VAL A 236 -5.78 6.35 -8.83
CA VAL A 236 -5.16 5.26 -9.62
C VAL A 236 -6.05 4.83 -10.77
N GLU A 237 -7.36 4.67 -10.55
CA GLU A 237 -8.34 4.34 -11.59
C GLU A 237 -8.43 5.44 -12.66
N SER A 238 -8.50 6.71 -12.24
CA SER A 238 -8.58 7.87 -13.14
C SER A 238 -7.32 8.02 -13.98
N TRP A 239 -6.14 7.81 -13.37
CA TRP A 239 -4.89 7.80 -14.12
C TRP A 239 -4.84 6.65 -15.12
N ALA A 240 -5.29 5.46 -14.72
CA ALA A 240 -5.17 4.25 -15.52
C ALA A 240 -5.92 4.31 -16.86
N VAL A 241 -6.99 5.10 -16.95
CA VAL A 241 -7.75 5.29 -18.19
C VAL A 241 -7.13 6.33 -19.14
N THR A 242 -6.05 6.99 -18.73
CA THR A 242 -5.29 7.96 -19.55
C THR A 242 -3.95 7.39 -20.00
N ASP A 243 -3.26 8.08 -20.91
CA ASP A 243 -1.88 7.78 -21.31
C ASP A 243 -0.86 8.71 -20.64
N ALA A 244 -1.27 9.42 -19.58
CA ALA A 244 -0.39 10.30 -18.83
C ALA A 244 0.76 9.51 -18.18
N ALA A 245 1.97 10.08 -18.20
CA ALA A 245 3.13 9.47 -17.56
C ALA A 245 2.87 9.20 -16.06
N PRO A 246 3.45 8.14 -15.47
CA PRO A 246 3.33 7.86 -14.05
C PRO A 246 4.01 8.95 -13.19
N THR A 247 4.94 9.71 -13.78
CA THR A 247 5.52 10.92 -13.20
C THR A 247 4.89 12.16 -13.78
N GLY A 248 4.70 13.18 -12.94
CA GLY A 248 4.22 14.49 -13.34
C GLY A 248 2.82 14.83 -12.83
N PRO A 249 2.27 15.97 -13.25
CA PRO A 249 1.07 16.56 -12.64
C PRO A 249 -0.20 15.74 -12.85
N GLN A 250 -0.21 14.86 -13.84
CA GLN A 250 -1.33 13.94 -14.14
C GLN A 250 -1.04 12.50 -13.69
N GLY A 251 0.08 12.27 -13.00
CA GLY A 251 0.43 10.96 -12.45
C GLY A 251 -0.44 10.58 -11.26
N PRO A 252 -0.48 9.29 -10.89
CA PRO A 252 -1.37 8.77 -9.84
C PRO A 252 -1.05 9.38 -8.47
N ALA A 253 0.22 9.67 -8.18
CA ALA A 253 0.62 10.33 -6.93
C ALA A 253 0.05 11.74 -6.79
N GLU A 254 0.17 12.58 -7.83
CA GLU A 254 -0.33 13.96 -7.78
C GLU A 254 -1.86 14.00 -7.74
N LEU A 255 -2.53 13.10 -8.47
CA LEU A 255 -3.99 12.96 -8.37
C LEU A 255 -4.43 12.51 -6.97
N ALA A 256 -3.73 11.57 -6.35
CA ALA A 256 -4.04 11.13 -4.99
C ALA A 256 -3.82 12.26 -3.97
N LEU A 257 -2.71 12.99 -4.07
CA LEU A 257 -2.42 14.17 -3.24
C LEU A 257 -3.46 15.28 -3.45
N HIS A 258 -3.90 15.50 -4.68
CA HIS A 258 -4.98 16.44 -4.98
C HIS A 258 -6.28 16.06 -4.27
N ASN A 259 -6.69 14.79 -4.36
CA ASN A 259 -7.88 14.28 -3.68
C ASN A 259 -7.77 14.41 -2.15
N LEU A 260 -6.61 14.07 -1.56
CA LEU A 260 -6.39 14.20 -0.12
C LEU A 260 -6.41 15.67 0.35
N ARG A 261 -5.83 16.60 -0.42
CA ARG A 261 -5.88 18.05 -0.11
C ARG A 261 -7.29 18.61 -0.22
N ALA A 262 -8.11 18.11 -1.13
CA ALA A 262 -9.54 18.49 -1.20
C ALA A 262 -10.29 18.14 0.10
N LEU A 263 -9.77 17.17 0.88
CA LEU A 263 -10.30 16.72 2.17
C LEU A 263 -9.63 17.43 3.37
N HIS A 264 -8.95 18.57 3.19
CA HIS A 264 -8.27 19.28 4.28
C HIS A 264 -9.19 19.69 5.46
N GLY A 265 -10.48 19.91 5.21
CA GLY A 265 -11.48 20.21 6.23
C GLY A 265 -12.16 18.98 6.85
N PHE A 266 -11.80 17.78 6.39
CA PHE A 266 -12.35 16.53 6.92
C PHE A 266 -11.84 16.27 8.33
N ALA A 267 -12.70 15.77 9.21
CA ALA A 267 -12.33 15.44 10.59
C ALA A 267 -11.62 14.08 10.64
N TRP A 268 -10.34 14.07 10.27
CA TRP A 268 -9.47 12.88 10.21
C TRP A 268 -9.22 12.23 11.58
N GLU A 269 -9.34 13.01 12.65
CA GLU A 269 -9.22 12.53 14.04
C GLU A 269 -10.50 12.87 14.83
N ALA A 270 -10.73 12.13 15.91
CA ALA A 270 -11.80 12.43 16.86
C ALA A 270 -11.40 13.64 17.72
N GLY A 271 -11.46 14.85 17.16
CA GLY A 271 -11.39 16.06 17.97
C GLY A 271 -12.54 16.08 18.98
N PRO A 272 -12.34 16.56 20.23
CA PRO A 272 -13.44 16.73 21.15
C PRO A 272 -14.47 17.62 20.48
N ALA A 273 -15.73 17.16 20.46
CA ALA A 273 -16.85 17.96 19.98
C ALA A 273 -16.76 19.31 20.69
N LYS A 274 -16.47 20.39 19.94
CA LYS A 274 -16.56 21.74 20.49
C LYS A 274 -17.99 21.90 20.97
N ARG A 275 -18.18 21.87 22.29
CA ARG A 275 -19.43 22.23 22.94
C ARG A 275 -19.62 23.72 22.69
N THR A 276 -20.36 24.06 21.63
CA THR A 276 -21.06 25.34 21.48
C THR A 276 -22.18 25.43 22.50
#